data_AF-A0A161RFH2-F1
#
_entry.id   AF-A0A161RFH2-F1
#
_cell.length_a   1.000
_cell.length_b   1.000
_cell.length_c   1.000
_cell.angle_alpha   90.00
_cell.angle_beta   90.00
_cell.angle_gamma   90.00
#
_symmetry.space_group_name_H-M   'P 1'
#
loop_
_entity.id
_entity.type
_entity.pdbx_description
1 polymer ?
#
loop_
_entity_poly.entity_id
_entity_poly.type
_entity_poly.pdbx_seq_one_letter_code
_entity_poly.pdbx_strand_id
1 'polypeptide(L)'
;MKSRPRWARLAAALAVVSLVALTPVPAYADGYVPISGSGSTWSQNALDQWRKNVASNYGITVNYSGTGSSAGRTDFRNSTVDFAISEIPFQANPEDNSAPETTFSDGTPLQGKFAYMPIVAGGTSLMYNLKIGGKRVTNLRLSGEVIAKIFTGQISKWNDPAIQADNPALAMPDRSITPVYRSDGSGTSAQFTLWMSKQYGNIWTQGMRSQFPQINASFKGQNGSLGVAGYVSQDYGEGAITYVEYSYAMKSGFPVVKVLNKAGYYVEPTYQSVAVALMAAQINPDLTQNLDGVYNNSDPRTYPMSSYSYMIVPTVTNKVFTAEKGKTLSRFANYMLCEGQQQAAALGYSPLPMNLVQAGSDVLKSIPGTEGPVDFNQCNNPTFKPGDSPNNNQLAASAPNPADCDKQGPTQCVEGTGGAPDSTPATGSGGVSSGAGSSAAAAAAAGGGAAGAAGAAAGSADAAAGDAGAPVYDANGQLVSGGGGSANAAVSSPFTLAEDPWGLPQNLMLVAALLVVAAILIPPVVSRRSGARTNRR
;
A
#
# COMPACT_ATOMS: atom_id res chain seq x y z
N MET A 1 -59.27 61.13 9.56
CA MET A 1 -58.31 60.63 10.58
C MET A 1 -58.37 59.10 10.55
N LYS A 2 -57.24 58.47 10.17
CA LYS A 2 -56.81 57.08 10.45
C LYS A 2 -57.66 55.91 9.92
N SER A 3 -57.36 55.54 8.68
CA SER A 3 -57.39 54.15 8.21
C SER A 3 -56.25 53.33 8.83
N ARG A 4 -56.50 52.02 9.06
CA ARG A 4 -55.58 50.88 9.35
C ARG A 4 -56.11 50.09 10.56
N PRO A 5 -56.68 48.89 10.33
CA PRO A 5 -55.90 47.68 10.57
C PRO A 5 -56.34 46.47 9.71
N ARG A 6 -56.25 46.56 8.37
CA ARG A 6 -56.46 45.38 7.49
C ARG A 6 -55.14 44.78 6.97
N TRP A 7 -54.07 45.56 6.96
CA TRP A 7 -52.74 45.16 6.48
C TRP A 7 -51.96 44.35 7.53
N ALA A 8 -52.21 44.58 8.82
CA ALA A 8 -51.55 43.84 9.90
C ALA A 8 -51.99 42.36 9.99
N ARG A 9 -53.25 42.06 9.60
CA ARG A 9 -53.77 40.68 9.59
C ARG A 9 -53.30 39.89 8.37
N LEU A 10 -53.08 40.55 7.21
CA LEU A 10 -52.46 39.90 6.05
C LEU A 10 -50.96 39.62 6.26
N ALA A 11 -50.24 40.53 6.93
CA ALA A 11 -48.82 40.33 7.24
C ALA A 11 -48.60 39.18 8.25
N ALA A 12 -49.49 39.01 9.23
CA ALA A 12 -49.43 37.90 10.18
C ALA A 12 -49.75 36.54 9.51
N ALA A 13 -50.68 36.50 8.56
CA ALA A 13 -51.00 35.27 7.82
C ALA A 13 -49.88 34.87 6.84
N LEU A 14 -49.23 35.82 6.17
CA LEU A 14 -48.05 35.52 5.33
C LEU A 14 -46.85 35.07 6.16
N ALA A 15 -46.62 35.63 7.34
CA ALA A 15 -45.52 35.22 8.21
C ALA A 15 -45.66 33.77 8.72
N VAL A 16 -46.89 33.28 8.95
CA VAL A 16 -47.15 31.89 9.36
C VAL A 16 -47.01 30.91 8.17
N VAL A 17 -47.41 31.31 6.96
CA VAL A 17 -47.21 30.48 5.75
C VAL A 17 -45.73 30.42 5.35
N SER A 18 -44.96 31.49 5.53
CA SER A 18 -43.51 31.49 5.30
C SER A 18 -42.71 30.69 6.34
N LEU A 19 -43.24 30.48 7.56
CA LEU A 19 -42.57 29.70 8.60
C LEU A 19 -42.77 28.18 8.45
N VAL A 20 -43.83 27.74 7.75
CA VAL A 20 -44.08 26.32 7.46
C VAL A 20 -43.28 25.84 6.23
N ALA A 21 -42.84 26.76 5.35
CA ALA A 21 -41.99 26.45 4.20
C ALA A 21 -40.49 26.26 4.54
N LEU A 22 -40.12 26.39 5.82
CA LEU A 22 -38.75 26.23 6.34
C LEU A 22 -38.59 24.95 7.19
N THR A 23 -39.43 23.92 7.01
CA THR A 23 -39.10 22.61 7.53
C THR A 23 -37.82 22.14 6.85
N PRO A 24 -36.68 21.98 7.55
CA PRO A 24 -35.50 21.40 6.94
C PRO A 24 -35.90 20.03 6.40
N VAL A 25 -35.92 19.89 5.08
CA VAL A 25 -35.97 18.55 4.48
C VAL A 25 -34.72 17.87 5.04
N PRO A 26 -34.82 16.73 5.75
CA PRO A 26 -33.63 16.02 6.15
C PRO A 26 -32.85 15.75 4.87
N ALA A 27 -31.66 16.32 4.76
CA ALA A 27 -30.71 15.87 3.77
C ALA A 27 -30.42 14.42 4.13
N TYR A 28 -31.08 13.48 3.45
CA TYR A 28 -30.68 12.08 3.50
C TYR A 28 -29.26 12.06 2.95
N ALA A 29 -28.27 11.99 3.84
CA ALA A 29 -26.93 11.59 3.45
C ALA A 29 -27.10 10.28 2.70
N ASP A 30 -26.54 10.20 1.50
CA ASP A 30 -26.68 9.01 0.68
C ASP A 30 -26.12 7.82 1.48
N GLY A 31 -27.00 6.92 1.91
CA GLY A 31 -26.66 5.94 2.94
C GLY A 31 -25.79 4.84 2.38
N TYR A 32 -24.55 4.72 2.83
CA TYR A 32 -23.68 3.59 2.54
C TYR A 32 -23.73 2.56 3.66
N VAL A 33 -23.99 1.30 3.30
CA VAL A 33 -23.93 0.17 4.24
C VAL A 33 -22.51 -0.41 4.29
N PRO A 34 -22.04 -0.94 5.44
CA PRO A 34 -20.71 -1.53 5.53
C PRO A 34 -20.53 -2.73 4.58
N ILE A 35 -19.35 -2.83 4.00
CA ILE A 35 -18.92 -3.98 3.19
C ILE A 35 -17.70 -4.63 3.83
N SER A 36 -17.55 -5.94 3.64
CA SER A 36 -16.44 -6.73 4.18
C SER A 36 -15.75 -7.50 3.05
N GLY A 37 -14.42 -7.44 3.01
CA GLY A 37 -13.61 -8.22 2.09
C GLY A 37 -12.46 -8.95 2.77
N SER A 38 -11.84 -9.88 2.05
CA SER A 38 -10.61 -10.54 2.49
C SER A 38 -9.69 -10.88 1.32
N GLY A 39 -8.45 -11.24 1.63
CA GLY A 39 -7.53 -11.83 0.67
C GLY A 39 -6.14 -11.24 0.71
N SER A 40 -5.67 -10.77 -0.44
CA SER A 40 -4.30 -10.32 -0.67
C SER A 40 -3.73 -9.41 0.41
N THR A 41 -2.55 -9.78 0.90
CA THR A 41 -1.65 -8.92 1.66
C THR A 41 -0.70 -8.14 0.73
N TRP A 42 -0.70 -8.39 -0.59
CA TRP A 42 0.09 -7.62 -1.56
C TRP A 42 -0.49 -6.22 -1.75
N SER A 43 -1.82 -6.09 -1.86
CA SER A 43 -2.52 -4.80 -2.03
C SER A 43 -2.88 -4.10 -0.72
N GLN A 44 -2.59 -4.73 0.42
CA GLN A 44 -3.18 -4.32 1.69
C GLN A 44 -2.75 -2.92 2.14
N ASN A 45 -1.49 -2.52 1.91
CA ASN A 45 -1.04 -1.19 2.33
C ASN A 45 -1.77 -0.06 1.56
N ALA A 46 -2.01 -0.23 0.26
CA ALA A 46 -2.85 0.69 -0.53
C ALA A 46 -4.29 0.70 -0.04
N LEU A 47 -4.87 -0.49 0.13
CA LEU A 47 -6.25 -0.64 0.56
C LEU A 47 -6.50 -0.04 1.94
N ASP A 48 -5.58 -0.25 2.89
CA ASP A 48 -5.64 0.29 4.25
C ASP A 48 -5.64 1.82 4.27
N GLN A 49 -4.88 2.45 3.36
CA GLN A 49 -4.94 3.89 3.18
C GLN A 49 -6.27 4.32 2.58
N TRP A 50 -6.73 3.65 1.52
CA TRP A 50 -7.95 4.04 0.81
C TRP A 50 -9.22 3.85 1.65
N ARG A 51 -9.33 2.77 2.43
CA ARG A 51 -10.46 2.56 3.35
C ARG A 51 -10.53 3.65 4.42
N LYS A 52 -9.39 4.18 4.90
CA LYS A 52 -9.37 5.32 5.83
C LYS A 52 -9.89 6.58 5.14
N ASN A 53 -9.45 6.84 3.92
CA ASN A 53 -9.87 8.03 3.18
C ASN A 53 -11.38 8.00 2.89
N VAL A 54 -11.94 6.88 2.43
CA VAL A 54 -13.39 6.82 2.13
C VAL A 54 -14.25 6.84 3.39
N ALA A 55 -13.75 6.31 4.52
CA ALA A 55 -14.43 6.47 5.81
C ALA A 55 -14.50 7.94 6.22
N SER A 56 -13.38 8.68 6.08
CA SER A 56 -13.32 10.11 6.41
C SER A 56 -14.11 10.99 5.44
N ASN A 57 -14.03 10.73 4.14
CA ASN A 57 -14.52 11.64 3.10
C ASN A 57 -15.96 11.34 2.68
N TYR A 58 -16.40 10.10 2.80
CA TYR A 58 -17.70 9.64 2.29
C TYR A 58 -18.53 8.89 3.35
N GLY A 59 -18.01 8.68 4.57
CA GLY A 59 -18.69 7.86 5.59
C GLY A 59 -18.76 6.37 5.22
N ILE A 60 -17.98 5.91 4.25
CA ILE A 60 -18.01 4.53 3.78
C ILE A 60 -17.18 3.64 4.71
N THR A 61 -17.81 2.59 5.24
CA THR A 61 -17.12 1.58 6.04
C THR A 61 -16.75 0.38 5.18
N VAL A 62 -15.44 0.19 4.98
CA VAL A 62 -14.87 -1.01 4.35
C VAL A 62 -14.11 -1.80 5.39
N ASN A 63 -14.55 -3.01 5.70
CA ASN A 63 -13.80 -3.98 6.49
C ASN A 63 -12.96 -4.85 5.57
N TYR A 64 -11.72 -5.15 5.97
CA TYR A 64 -10.81 -5.96 5.17
C TYR A 64 -9.88 -6.77 6.06
N SER A 65 -9.69 -8.04 5.68
CA SER A 65 -8.77 -8.97 6.33
C SER A 65 -7.73 -9.48 5.34
N GLY A 66 -6.46 -9.10 5.54
CA GLY A 66 -5.34 -9.62 4.75
C GLY A 66 -4.95 -11.02 5.18
N THR A 67 -5.47 -12.04 4.48
CA THR A 67 -5.32 -13.47 4.80
C THR A 67 -4.57 -14.26 3.72
N GLY A 68 -4.17 -13.59 2.63
CA GLY A 68 -3.59 -14.22 1.44
C GLY A 68 -4.63 -14.39 0.33
N SER A 69 -4.17 -14.27 -0.91
CA SER A 69 -5.02 -14.34 -2.12
C SER A 69 -5.90 -15.59 -2.18
N SER A 70 -5.36 -16.76 -1.83
CA SER A 70 -6.10 -18.02 -1.91
C SER A 70 -7.15 -18.16 -0.81
N ALA A 71 -6.89 -17.60 0.37
CA ALA A 71 -7.89 -17.50 1.43
C ALA A 71 -9.03 -16.56 1.00
N GLY A 72 -8.72 -15.39 0.44
CA GLY A 72 -9.73 -14.46 -0.06
C GLY A 72 -10.64 -15.05 -1.14
N ARG A 73 -10.06 -15.75 -2.13
CA ARG A 73 -10.85 -16.49 -3.13
C ARG A 73 -11.76 -17.54 -2.49
N THR A 74 -11.26 -18.25 -1.49
CA THR A 74 -12.05 -19.25 -0.73
C THR A 74 -13.20 -18.58 0.03
N ASP A 75 -12.95 -17.49 0.74
CA ASP A 75 -13.97 -16.73 1.48
C ASP A 75 -15.07 -16.20 0.55
N PHE A 76 -14.69 -15.68 -0.62
CA PHE A 76 -15.64 -15.24 -1.64
C PHE A 76 -16.52 -16.40 -2.13
N ARG A 77 -15.91 -17.55 -2.47
CA ARG A 77 -16.65 -18.76 -2.88
C ARG A 77 -17.57 -19.28 -1.78
N ASN A 78 -17.18 -19.10 -0.53
CA ASN A 78 -17.99 -19.46 0.63
C ASN A 78 -19.10 -18.46 0.94
N SER A 79 -19.17 -17.34 0.21
CA SER A 79 -20.09 -16.23 0.47
C SER A 79 -19.99 -15.72 1.92
N THR A 80 -18.78 -15.64 2.47
CA THR A 80 -18.52 -15.09 3.82
C THR A 80 -18.12 -13.61 3.78
N VAL A 81 -17.73 -13.12 2.60
CA VAL A 81 -17.34 -11.74 2.31
C VAL A 81 -18.06 -11.20 1.08
N ASP A 82 -18.14 -9.89 0.98
CA ASP A 82 -18.80 -9.15 -0.10
C ASP A 82 -17.91 -9.06 -1.36
N PHE A 83 -16.60 -9.01 -1.16
CA PHE A 83 -15.60 -8.99 -2.23
C PHE A 83 -14.32 -9.68 -1.75
N ALA A 84 -13.45 -10.07 -2.67
CA ALA A 84 -12.11 -10.54 -2.35
C ALA A 84 -11.06 -9.78 -3.16
N ILE A 85 -9.82 -9.76 -2.69
CA ILE A 85 -8.70 -9.22 -3.45
C ILE A 85 -7.68 -10.33 -3.71
N SER A 86 -7.25 -10.46 -4.95
CA SER A 86 -6.26 -11.45 -5.35
C SER A 86 -5.38 -10.98 -6.49
N GLU A 87 -4.16 -11.50 -6.57
CA GLU A 87 -3.24 -11.29 -7.68
C GLU A 87 -3.36 -12.36 -8.77
N ILE A 88 -4.13 -13.42 -8.49
CA ILE A 88 -4.37 -14.54 -9.39
C ILE A 88 -5.87 -14.83 -9.49
N PRO A 89 -6.35 -15.27 -10.66
CA PRO A 89 -7.75 -15.59 -10.83
C PRO A 89 -8.13 -16.86 -10.05
N PHE A 90 -9.40 -17.23 -10.12
CA PHE A 90 -9.86 -18.53 -9.69
C PHE A 90 -9.16 -19.60 -10.53
N GLN A 91 -8.66 -20.63 -9.86
CA GLN A 91 -7.88 -21.69 -10.49
C GLN A 91 -8.79 -22.79 -10.99
N ALA A 92 -9.34 -22.63 -12.21
CA ALA A 92 -10.18 -23.66 -12.84
C ALA A 92 -9.37 -24.90 -13.25
N ASN A 93 -8.10 -24.72 -13.60
CA ASN A 93 -7.15 -25.79 -13.94
C ASN A 93 -5.84 -25.55 -13.18
N PRO A 94 -5.79 -25.83 -11.86
CA PRO A 94 -4.62 -25.54 -11.05
C PRO A 94 -3.42 -26.41 -11.46
N GLU A 95 -2.23 -25.80 -11.55
CA GLU A 95 -0.95 -26.48 -11.82
C GLU A 95 -0.36 -27.17 -10.59
N ASP A 96 -0.96 -26.95 -9.41
CA ASP A 96 -0.48 -27.45 -8.12
C ASP A 96 -1.23 -28.67 -7.58
N ASN A 97 -2.09 -29.28 -8.40
CA ASN A 97 -2.98 -30.39 -8.04
C ASN A 97 -4.01 -30.06 -6.95
N SER A 98 -4.22 -28.77 -6.63
CA SER A 98 -5.35 -28.38 -5.78
C SER A 98 -6.70 -28.64 -6.46
N ALA A 99 -7.79 -28.57 -5.70
CA ALA A 99 -9.12 -28.74 -6.26
C ALA A 99 -9.48 -27.54 -7.17
N PRO A 100 -10.06 -27.78 -8.36
CA PRO A 100 -10.55 -26.70 -9.22
C PRO A 100 -11.51 -25.75 -8.51
N GLU A 101 -11.27 -24.45 -8.65
CA GLU A 101 -12.12 -23.38 -8.12
C GLU A 101 -13.18 -23.01 -9.17
N THR A 102 -14.21 -23.85 -9.34
CA THR A 102 -15.25 -23.67 -10.39
C THR A 102 -16.66 -23.40 -9.86
N THR A 103 -16.91 -23.64 -8.58
CA THR A 103 -18.22 -23.48 -7.94
C THR A 103 -18.14 -22.67 -6.65
N PHE A 104 -19.22 -22.02 -6.24
CA PHE A 104 -19.42 -21.57 -4.86
C PHE A 104 -19.59 -22.78 -3.93
N SER A 105 -19.54 -22.55 -2.61
CA SER A 105 -19.65 -23.61 -1.59
C SER A 105 -20.99 -24.34 -1.59
N ASP A 106 -22.04 -23.71 -2.12
CA ASP A 106 -23.37 -24.30 -2.31
C ASP A 106 -23.49 -25.15 -3.59
N GLY A 107 -22.40 -25.31 -4.35
CA GLY A 107 -22.35 -26.06 -5.60
C GLY A 107 -22.74 -25.26 -6.84
N THR A 108 -23.15 -24.00 -6.70
CA THR A 108 -23.49 -23.17 -7.87
C THR A 108 -22.24 -22.81 -8.69
N PRO A 109 -22.29 -22.82 -10.04
CA PRO A 109 -21.12 -22.43 -10.84
C PRO A 109 -20.71 -20.97 -10.62
N LEU A 110 -19.40 -20.71 -10.58
CA LEU A 110 -18.84 -19.35 -10.47
C LEU A 110 -19.10 -18.51 -11.72
N GLN A 111 -19.15 -19.15 -12.90
CA GLN A 111 -19.25 -18.50 -14.19
C GLN A 111 -20.43 -17.51 -14.25
N GLY A 112 -20.13 -16.27 -14.67
CA GLY A 112 -21.13 -15.21 -14.86
C GLY A 112 -21.67 -14.58 -13.58
N LYS A 113 -21.12 -14.90 -12.40
CA LYS A 113 -21.59 -14.37 -11.10
C LYS A 113 -20.59 -13.44 -10.40
N PHE A 114 -19.42 -13.24 -10.99
CA PHE A 114 -18.39 -12.34 -10.52
C PHE A 114 -17.62 -11.75 -11.71
N ALA A 115 -16.82 -10.70 -11.45
CA ALA A 115 -15.87 -10.14 -12.39
C ALA A 115 -14.56 -9.78 -11.69
N TYR A 116 -13.46 -9.73 -12.45
CA TYR A 116 -12.17 -9.23 -11.98
C TYR A 116 -12.02 -7.75 -12.33
N MET A 117 -11.74 -6.92 -11.34
CA MET A 117 -11.53 -5.49 -11.50
C MET A 117 -10.11 -5.12 -11.05
N PRO A 118 -9.26 -4.58 -11.94
CA PRO A 118 -7.96 -4.05 -11.52
C PRO A 118 -8.13 -2.95 -10.46
N ILE A 119 -7.31 -2.95 -9.40
CA ILE A 119 -7.39 -1.93 -8.34
C ILE A 119 -6.12 -1.12 -8.15
N VAL A 120 -4.95 -1.75 -8.30
CA VAL A 120 -3.66 -1.09 -8.14
C VAL A 120 -2.57 -1.89 -8.86
N ALA A 121 -1.57 -1.19 -9.38
CA ALA A 121 -0.38 -1.78 -9.97
C ALA A 121 0.81 -1.71 -8.99
N GLY A 122 1.80 -2.55 -9.19
CA GLY A 122 2.98 -2.60 -8.33
C GLY A 122 4.04 -3.55 -8.88
N GLY A 123 5.19 -3.57 -8.22
CA GLY A 123 6.27 -4.49 -8.52
C GLY A 123 6.45 -5.49 -7.37
N THR A 124 6.42 -6.78 -7.69
CA THR A 124 6.93 -7.78 -6.73
C THR A 124 8.44 -7.60 -6.64
N SER A 125 8.88 -7.03 -5.52
CA SER A 125 10.27 -6.66 -5.25
C SER A 125 11.01 -7.79 -4.53
N LEU A 126 12.35 -7.73 -4.56
CA LEU A 126 13.19 -8.61 -3.76
C LEU A 126 13.86 -7.83 -2.63
N MET A 127 13.22 -7.82 -1.45
CA MET A 127 13.77 -7.20 -0.25
C MET A 127 14.86 -8.10 0.34
N TYR A 128 15.97 -7.51 0.78
CA TYR A 128 17.10 -8.28 1.31
C TYR A 128 17.80 -7.57 2.48
N ASN A 129 18.53 -8.34 3.27
CA ASN A 129 19.38 -7.85 4.35
C ASN A 129 20.77 -8.43 4.20
N LEU A 130 21.73 -7.62 3.75
CA LEU A 130 23.11 -8.03 3.52
C LEU A 130 24.05 -6.93 4.00
N LYS A 131 25.16 -7.31 4.64
CA LYS A 131 26.21 -6.38 5.04
C LYS A 131 27.56 -6.79 4.45
N ILE A 132 28.38 -5.80 4.11
CA ILE A 132 29.79 -5.96 3.77
C ILE A 132 30.58 -5.04 4.70
N GLY A 133 31.56 -5.59 5.43
CA GLY A 133 32.33 -4.82 6.41
C GLY A 133 31.46 -4.14 7.48
N GLY A 134 30.37 -4.80 7.91
CA GLY A 134 29.42 -4.27 8.89
C GLY A 134 28.44 -3.21 8.38
N LYS A 135 28.55 -2.78 7.11
CA LYS A 135 27.66 -1.80 6.49
C LYS A 135 26.64 -2.47 5.59
N ARG A 136 25.39 -2.02 5.64
CA ARG A 136 24.31 -2.53 4.78
C ARG A 136 24.62 -2.25 3.30
N VAL A 137 24.42 -3.26 2.48
CA VAL A 137 24.39 -3.12 1.01
C VAL A 137 23.01 -2.64 0.61
N THR A 138 22.91 -1.53 -0.12
CA THR A 138 21.64 -0.91 -0.53
C THR A 138 21.43 -0.86 -2.04
N ASN A 139 22.43 -1.25 -2.84
CA ASN A 139 22.44 -1.14 -4.30
C ASN A 139 22.65 -2.50 -5.01
N LEU A 140 22.21 -3.61 -4.40
CA LEU A 140 22.40 -4.96 -4.92
C LEU A 140 21.67 -5.15 -6.26
N ARG A 141 22.32 -5.86 -7.18
CA ARG A 141 21.81 -6.20 -8.51
C ARG A 141 21.72 -7.71 -8.65
N LEU A 142 20.67 -8.21 -9.29
CA LEU A 142 20.61 -9.62 -9.70
C LEU A 142 19.93 -9.74 -11.05
N SER A 143 20.46 -10.64 -11.87
CA SER A 143 19.80 -11.16 -13.06
C SER A 143 18.69 -12.14 -12.67
N GLY A 144 17.66 -12.29 -13.53
CA GLY A 144 16.56 -13.19 -13.22
C GLY A 144 16.97 -14.67 -13.15
N GLU A 145 18.02 -15.07 -13.88
CA GLU A 145 18.59 -16.42 -13.76
C GLU A 145 19.19 -16.67 -12.37
N VAL A 146 19.93 -15.69 -11.83
CA VAL A 146 20.50 -15.74 -10.47
C VAL A 146 19.38 -15.77 -9.44
N ILE A 147 18.34 -14.96 -9.61
CA ILE A 147 17.15 -14.97 -8.74
C ILE A 147 16.50 -16.37 -8.73
N ALA A 148 16.26 -16.96 -9.90
CA ALA A 148 15.66 -18.29 -10.01
C ALA A 148 16.55 -19.37 -9.35
N LYS A 149 17.88 -19.28 -9.49
CA LYS A 149 18.83 -20.20 -8.83
C LYS A 149 18.87 -20.03 -7.31
N ILE A 150 18.75 -18.81 -6.79
CA ILE A 150 18.62 -18.56 -5.35
C ILE A 150 17.36 -19.22 -4.80
N PHE A 151 16.22 -18.98 -5.45
CA PHE A 151 14.91 -19.48 -4.98
C PHE A 151 14.64 -20.95 -5.33
N THR A 152 15.55 -21.62 -6.04
CA THR A 152 15.58 -23.09 -6.18
C THR A 152 16.70 -23.74 -5.38
N GLY A 153 17.48 -22.96 -4.62
CA GLY A 153 18.56 -23.44 -3.77
C GLY A 153 19.84 -23.86 -4.51
N GLN A 154 19.93 -23.61 -5.82
CA GLN A 154 21.13 -23.88 -6.62
C GLN A 154 22.27 -22.90 -6.29
N ILE A 155 21.94 -21.65 -5.94
CA ILE A 155 22.87 -20.67 -5.36
C ILE A 155 22.53 -20.50 -3.88
N SER A 156 23.50 -20.75 -3.01
CA SER A 156 23.31 -20.79 -1.55
C SER A 156 24.21 -19.83 -0.76
N LYS A 157 25.12 -19.11 -1.44
CA LYS A 157 26.05 -18.15 -0.81
C LYS A 157 26.11 -16.85 -1.60
N TRP A 158 26.25 -15.73 -0.89
CA TRP A 158 26.30 -14.39 -1.48
C TRP A 158 27.54 -14.12 -2.32
N ASN A 159 28.66 -14.81 -2.08
CA ASN A 159 29.88 -14.74 -2.88
C ASN A 159 29.90 -15.69 -4.09
N ASP A 160 28.75 -16.26 -4.47
CA ASP A 160 28.65 -17.07 -5.67
C ASP A 160 29.14 -16.28 -6.90
N PRO A 161 29.94 -16.87 -7.81
CA PRO A 161 30.48 -16.18 -8.98
C PRO A 161 29.41 -15.49 -9.85
N ALA A 162 28.20 -16.04 -9.94
CA ALA A 162 27.13 -15.44 -10.72
C ALA A 162 26.58 -14.15 -10.05
N ILE A 163 26.49 -14.13 -8.72
CA ILE A 163 26.12 -12.90 -7.97
C ILE A 163 27.23 -11.86 -8.09
N GLN A 164 28.50 -12.28 -7.98
CA GLN A 164 29.64 -11.39 -8.13
C GLN A 164 29.70 -10.76 -9.53
N ALA A 165 29.32 -11.50 -10.58
CA ALA A 165 29.25 -11.00 -11.94
C ALA A 165 28.19 -9.90 -12.12
N ASP A 166 27.07 -10.00 -11.41
CA ASP A 166 26.03 -8.95 -11.39
C ASP A 166 26.45 -7.72 -10.54
N ASN A 167 27.44 -7.87 -9.66
CA ASN A 167 27.86 -6.85 -8.68
C ASN A 167 29.38 -6.60 -8.67
N PRO A 168 29.99 -6.17 -9.78
CA PRO A 168 31.45 -6.06 -9.92
C PRO A 168 32.10 -5.05 -8.96
N ALA A 169 31.34 -4.09 -8.42
CA ALA A 169 31.85 -3.09 -7.49
C ALA A 169 31.77 -3.51 -6.00
N LEU A 170 31.13 -4.65 -5.70
CA LEU A 170 30.92 -5.14 -4.34
C LEU A 170 31.83 -6.34 -4.06
N ALA A 171 32.58 -6.29 -2.96
CA ALA A 171 33.30 -7.45 -2.44
C ALA A 171 32.32 -8.39 -1.72
N MET A 172 31.71 -9.32 -2.46
CA MET A 172 30.63 -10.15 -1.94
C MET A 172 31.10 -11.04 -0.77
N PRO A 173 30.36 -11.09 0.35
CA PRO A 173 30.81 -11.81 1.55
C PRO A 173 30.54 -13.32 1.43
N ASP A 174 31.37 -14.14 2.06
CA ASP A 174 31.10 -15.58 2.27
C ASP A 174 29.99 -15.78 3.32
N ARG A 175 28.77 -15.37 2.95
CA ARG A 175 27.56 -15.43 3.78
C ARG A 175 26.56 -16.36 3.10
N SER A 176 26.01 -17.31 3.86
CA SER A 176 24.90 -18.13 3.39
C SER A 176 23.68 -17.26 3.07
N ILE A 177 22.99 -17.61 1.99
CA ILE A 177 21.72 -17.00 1.62
C ILE A 177 20.59 -17.71 2.37
N THR A 178 19.68 -16.93 2.94
CA THR A 178 18.46 -17.45 3.57
C THR A 178 17.25 -16.95 2.77
N PRO A 179 16.75 -17.72 1.79
CA PRO A 179 15.51 -17.36 1.12
C PRO A 179 14.33 -17.46 2.09
N VAL A 180 13.56 -16.38 2.18
CA VAL A 180 12.35 -16.30 3.02
C VAL A 180 11.16 -16.30 2.09
N TYR A 181 10.27 -17.27 2.25
CA TYR A 181 9.12 -17.49 1.37
C TYR A 181 7.81 -17.34 2.15
N ARG A 182 6.72 -17.13 1.42
CA ARG A 182 5.37 -17.06 1.99
C ARG A 182 4.85 -18.45 2.29
N SER A 183 4.56 -18.74 3.55
CA SER A 183 4.04 -20.04 4.00
C SER A 183 2.53 -20.18 3.79
N ASP A 184 1.84 -19.10 3.43
CA ASP A 184 0.41 -19.04 3.16
C ASP A 184 0.08 -19.00 1.66
N GLY A 185 -1.19 -19.17 1.34
CA GLY A 185 -1.71 -19.16 -0.02
C GLY A 185 -1.68 -17.76 -0.61
N SER A 186 -0.53 -17.43 -1.20
CA SER A 186 -0.13 -16.08 -1.54
C SER A 186 -0.24 -15.82 -3.04
N GLY A 187 -0.75 -14.63 -3.38
CA GLY A 187 -0.77 -14.16 -4.76
C GLY A 187 0.59 -13.63 -5.19
N THR A 188 1.37 -13.09 -4.25
CA THR A 188 2.77 -12.72 -4.46
C THR A 188 3.62 -13.93 -4.83
N SER A 189 3.45 -15.06 -4.14
CA SER A 189 4.13 -16.32 -4.50
C SER A 189 3.75 -16.78 -5.90
N ALA A 190 2.45 -16.70 -6.22
CA ALA A 190 1.96 -17.12 -7.52
C ALA A 190 2.51 -16.23 -8.64
N GLN A 191 2.53 -14.91 -8.48
CA GLN A 191 3.13 -13.99 -9.45
C GLN A 191 4.64 -14.24 -9.62
N PHE A 192 5.37 -14.41 -8.51
CA PHE A 192 6.81 -14.64 -8.53
C PHE A 192 7.17 -15.97 -9.22
N THR A 193 6.46 -17.05 -8.87
CA THR A 193 6.68 -18.38 -9.47
C THR A 193 6.17 -18.48 -10.90
N LEU A 194 5.10 -17.76 -11.27
CA LEU A 194 4.66 -17.64 -12.66
C LEU A 194 5.71 -16.95 -13.51
N TRP A 195 6.28 -15.83 -13.04
CA TRP A 195 7.39 -15.16 -13.72
C TRP A 195 8.60 -16.09 -13.90
N MET A 196 9.00 -16.82 -12.85
CA MET A 196 10.08 -17.82 -12.94
C MET A 196 9.75 -18.94 -13.94
N SER A 197 8.53 -19.47 -13.91
CA SER A 197 8.09 -20.53 -14.82
C SER A 197 8.10 -20.08 -16.28
N LYS A 198 7.71 -18.84 -16.55
CA LYS A 198 7.62 -18.27 -17.90
C LYS A 198 8.98 -17.89 -18.47
N GLN A 199 9.87 -17.32 -17.65
CA GLN A 199 11.16 -16.78 -18.10
C GLN A 199 12.33 -17.75 -17.89
N TYR A 200 12.24 -18.65 -16.90
CA TYR A 200 13.33 -19.53 -16.45
C TYR A 200 12.83 -20.96 -16.21
N GLY A 201 11.98 -21.48 -17.11
CA GLY A 201 11.34 -22.80 -16.96
C GLY A 201 12.31 -23.99 -16.93
N ASN A 202 13.57 -23.81 -17.32
CA ASN A 202 14.64 -24.80 -17.16
C ASN A 202 15.21 -24.85 -15.73
N ILE A 203 15.00 -23.80 -14.92
CA ILE A 203 15.43 -23.70 -13.53
C ILE A 203 14.22 -23.93 -12.60
N TRP A 204 13.09 -23.28 -12.90
CA TRP A 204 11.84 -23.45 -12.16
C TRP A 204 10.83 -24.27 -12.96
N THR A 205 10.69 -25.54 -12.61
CA THR A 205 9.84 -26.51 -13.33
C THR A 205 8.49 -26.77 -12.65
N GLN A 206 8.20 -26.07 -11.55
CA GLN A 206 7.02 -26.36 -10.73
C GLN A 206 5.76 -25.60 -11.16
N GLY A 207 5.83 -24.78 -12.21
CA GLY A 207 4.70 -23.98 -12.66
C GLY A 207 4.35 -22.86 -11.69
N MET A 208 3.16 -22.28 -11.84
CA MET A 208 2.66 -21.29 -10.89
C MET A 208 2.28 -21.93 -9.54
N ARG A 209 2.69 -21.31 -8.44
CA ARG A 209 2.45 -21.81 -7.08
C ARG A 209 1.98 -20.69 -6.15
N SER A 210 0.73 -20.79 -5.70
CA SER A 210 0.23 -19.90 -4.63
C SER A 210 0.81 -20.28 -3.27
N GLN A 211 0.96 -21.57 -3.01
CA GLN A 211 1.73 -22.09 -1.89
C GLN A 211 3.16 -22.33 -2.36
N PHE A 212 4.10 -21.49 -1.93
CA PHE A 212 5.48 -21.67 -2.33
C PHE A 212 6.05 -22.95 -1.70
N PRO A 213 6.64 -23.86 -2.49
CA PRO A 213 7.17 -25.12 -1.99
C PRO A 213 8.36 -24.88 -1.07
N GLN A 214 8.43 -25.60 0.04
CA GLN A 214 9.64 -25.62 0.84
C GLN A 214 10.74 -26.36 0.06
N ILE A 215 11.77 -25.64 -0.36
CA ILE A 215 12.86 -26.20 -1.17
C ILE A 215 13.82 -27.05 -0.34
N ASN A 216 14.23 -26.54 0.83
CA ASN A 216 15.09 -27.25 1.78
C ASN A 216 15.01 -26.59 3.18
N ALA A 217 15.85 -27.03 4.12
CA ALA A 217 15.84 -26.54 5.52
C ALA A 217 16.38 -25.11 5.73
N SER A 218 17.18 -24.57 4.79
CA SER A 218 17.69 -23.19 4.88
C SER A 218 16.62 -22.16 4.53
N PHE A 219 15.60 -22.55 3.76
CA PHE A 219 14.47 -21.69 3.42
C PHE A 219 13.57 -21.49 4.65
N LYS A 220 13.07 -20.27 4.84
CA LYS A 220 12.21 -19.91 5.98
C LYS A 220 10.83 -19.46 5.51
N GLY A 221 9.80 -20.20 5.91
CA GLY A 221 8.42 -19.85 5.64
C GLY A 221 7.91 -18.82 6.65
N GLN A 222 7.28 -17.76 6.19
CA GLN A 222 6.61 -16.76 7.03
C GLN A 222 5.22 -16.44 6.47
N ASN A 223 4.27 -16.17 7.36
CA ASN A 223 2.90 -15.88 6.97
C ASN A 223 2.74 -14.41 6.57
N GLY A 224 2.15 -14.16 5.40
CA GLY A 224 1.81 -12.82 4.92
C GLY A 224 3.02 -11.97 4.53
N SER A 225 2.77 -10.86 3.83
CA SER A 225 3.81 -9.90 3.43
C SER A 225 4.54 -9.29 4.64
N LEU A 226 3.82 -9.03 5.75
CA LEU A 226 4.42 -8.55 6.99
C LEU A 226 5.36 -9.57 7.64
N GLY A 227 5.02 -10.87 7.61
CA GLY A 227 5.87 -11.90 8.20
C GLY A 227 7.20 -12.03 7.45
N VAL A 228 7.16 -12.09 6.12
CA VAL A 228 8.38 -12.22 5.30
C VAL A 228 9.25 -10.97 5.37
N ALA A 229 8.67 -9.77 5.25
CA ALA A 229 9.40 -8.51 5.38
C ALA A 229 9.93 -8.33 6.81
N GLY A 230 9.12 -8.68 7.81
CA GLY A 230 9.47 -8.68 9.22
C GLY A 230 10.72 -9.52 9.50
N TYR A 231 10.76 -10.76 9.03
CA TYR A 231 11.92 -11.65 9.19
C TYR A 231 13.19 -11.06 8.59
N VAL A 232 13.13 -10.58 7.33
CA VAL A 232 14.30 -9.98 6.66
C VAL A 232 14.77 -8.74 7.39
N SER A 233 13.85 -7.97 7.97
CA SER A 233 14.16 -6.71 8.66
C SER A 233 14.82 -6.87 10.03
N GLN A 234 14.89 -8.08 10.59
CA GLN A 234 15.54 -8.33 11.89
C GLN A 234 17.06 -8.45 11.76
N ASP A 235 17.79 -8.18 12.84
CA ASP A 235 19.25 -8.33 12.88
C ASP A 235 19.70 -9.78 12.62
N TYR A 236 18.96 -10.77 13.11
CA TYR A 236 19.22 -12.18 12.80
C TYR A 236 18.96 -12.53 11.32
N GLY A 237 18.23 -11.65 10.60
CA GLY A 237 17.89 -11.79 9.19
C GLY A 237 19.04 -11.45 8.24
N GLU A 238 20.25 -11.16 8.74
CA GLU A 238 21.40 -10.94 7.87
C GLU A 238 21.66 -12.15 6.94
N GLY A 239 21.87 -11.89 5.66
CA GLY A 239 21.95 -12.88 4.60
C GLY A 239 20.60 -13.29 4.00
N ALA A 240 19.47 -12.80 4.52
CA ALA A 240 18.15 -13.15 4.03
C ALA A 240 17.71 -12.33 2.81
N ILE A 241 16.89 -12.96 1.97
CA ILE A 241 16.23 -12.36 0.80
C ILE A 241 14.80 -12.89 0.70
N THR A 242 13.83 -12.03 0.39
CA THR A 242 12.44 -12.42 0.18
C THR A 242 11.85 -11.75 -1.05
N TYR A 243 10.71 -12.26 -1.52
CA TYR A 243 9.86 -11.59 -2.51
C TYR A 243 8.65 -10.97 -1.80
N VAL A 244 8.42 -9.69 -2.03
CA VAL A 244 7.37 -8.93 -1.36
C VAL A 244 6.94 -7.75 -2.23
N GLU A 245 5.70 -7.30 -2.09
CA GLU A 245 5.28 -6.04 -2.70
C GLU A 245 6.17 -4.87 -2.19
N TYR A 246 6.54 -3.96 -3.11
CA TYR A 246 7.51 -2.90 -2.88
C TYR A 246 7.18 -1.98 -1.69
N SER A 247 5.88 -1.72 -1.41
CA SER A 247 5.47 -0.90 -0.26
C SER A 247 5.97 -1.44 1.07
N TYR A 248 6.14 -2.75 1.21
CA TYR A 248 6.65 -3.34 2.45
C TYR A 248 8.14 -3.06 2.64
N ALA A 249 8.95 -3.14 1.58
CA ALA A 249 10.36 -2.79 1.65
C ALA A 249 10.54 -1.29 1.97
N MET A 250 9.75 -0.45 1.30
CA MET A 250 9.67 0.99 1.58
C MET A 250 9.34 1.28 3.05
N LYS A 251 8.27 0.67 3.57
CA LYS A 251 7.79 0.88 4.94
C LYS A 251 8.73 0.31 6.01
N SER A 252 9.43 -0.78 5.70
CA SER A 252 10.41 -1.39 6.60
C SER A 252 11.76 -0.66 6.59
N GLY A 253 12.02 0.24 5.63
CA GLY A 253 13.31 0.93 5.53
C GLY A 253 14.44 0.02 5.01
N PHE A 254 14.11 -0.94 4.14
CA PHE A 254 15.07 -1.91 3.61
C PHE A 254 15.22 -1.80 2.10
N PRO A 255 16.42 -2.13 1.57
CA PRO A 255 16.69 -2.08 0.15
C PRO A 255 16.02 -3.23 -0.60
N VAL A 256 15.89 -3.04 -1.90
CA VAL A 256 15.40 -4.05 -2.84
C VAL A 256 16.41 -4.28 -3.95
N VAL A 257 16.42 -5.48 -4.51
CA VAL A 257 17.30 -5.77 -5.64
C VAL A 257 16.88 -4.97 -6.87
N LYS A 258 17.84 -4.35 -7.56
CA LYS A 258 17.66 -3.92 -8.95
C LYS A 258 17.72 -5.14 -9.87
N VAL A 259 16.65 -5.38 -10.63
CA VAL A 259 16.50 -6.60 -11.43
C VAL A 259 16.87 -6.32 -12.88
N LEU A 260 17.72 -7.17 -13.46
CA LEU A 260 18.11 -7.06 -14.88
C LEU A 260 16.88 -7.27 -15.77
N ASN A 261 16.56 -6.28 -16.59
CA ASN A 261 15.54 -6.38 -17.63
C ASN A 261 16.12 -6.79 -18.98
N LYS A 262 15.25 -7.06 -19.96
CA LYS A 262 15.64 -7.52 -21.30
C LYS A 262 16.54 -6.53 -22.05
N ALA A 263 16.39 -5.23 -21.78
CA ALA A 263 17.20 -4.20 -22.41
C ALA A 263 18.63 -4.12 -21.85
N GLY A 264 18.96 -4.94 -20.84
CA GLY A 264 20.27 -4.98 -20.22
C GLY A 264 20.46 -3.91 -19.15
N TYR A 265 19.39 -3.46 -18.49
CA TYR A 265 19.45 -2.51 -17.37
C TYR A 265 18.93 -3.15 -16.08
N TYR A 266 19.59 -2.87 -14.96
CA TYR A 266 19.11 -3.24 -13.63
C TYR A 266 18.14 -2.17 -13.11
N VAL A 267 16.87 -2.53 -12.92
CA VAL A 267 15.79 -1.58 -12.66
C VAL A 267 15.08 -1.90 -11.34
N GLU A 268 14.64 -0.86 -10.63
CA GLU A 268 13.84 -0.97 -9.40
C GLU A 268 12.33 -0.99 -9.70
N PRO A 269 11.48 -1.52 -8.81
CA PRO A 269 10.02 -1.50 -8.93
C PRO A 269 9.39 -0.13 -8.61
N THR A 270 9.97 0.97 -9.10
CA THR A 270 9.38 2.32 -8.98
C THR A 270 8.03 2.42 -9.68
N TYR A 271 7.21 3.40 -9.29
CA TYR A 271 5.92 3.62 -9.93
C TYR A 271 6.05 3.89 -11.44
N GLN A 272 7.11 4.58 -11.88
CA GLN A 272 7.34 4.85 -13.30
C GLN A 272 7.71 3.56 -14.06
N SER A 273 8.66 2.78 -13.54
CA SER A 273 9.11 1.55 -14.21
C SER A 273 8.02 0.50 -14.32
N VAL A 274 7.15 0.41 -13.30
CA VAL A 274 5.96 -0.44 -13.32
C VAL A 274 4.92 0.10 -14.32
N ALA A 275 4.63 1.39 -14.32
CA ALA A 275 3.68 2.00 -15.26
C ALA A 275 4.09 1.81 -16.72
N VAL A 276 5.39 1.96 -17.03
CA VAL A 276 5.93 1.71 -18.38
C VAL A 276 5.81 0.22 -18.73
N ALA A 277 6.18 -0.68 -17.80
CA ALA A 277 6.13 -2.12 -18.06
C ALA A 277 4.69 -2.59 -18.36
N LEU A 278 3.71 -2.10 -17.62
CA LEU A 278 2.30 -2.45 -17.77
C LEU A 278 1.64 -1.88 -19.03
N MET A 279 2.31 -1.02 -19.81
CA MET A 279 1.85 -0.70 -21.17
C MET A 279 1.85 -1.93 -22.09
N ALA A 280 2.66 -2.93 -21.79
CA ALA A 280 2.68 -4.21 -22.51
C ALA A 280 1.75 -5.27 -21.91
N ALA A 281 0.99 -4.95 -20.85
CA ALA A 281 0.03 -5.87 -20.27
C ALA A 281 -1.19 -6.01 -21.20
N GLN A 282 -1.66 -7.24 -21.37
CA GLN A 282 -2.89 -7.54 -22.09
C GLN A 282 -3.95 -8.00 -21.10
N ILE A 283 -5.21 -7.61 -21.36
CA ILE A 283 -6.36 -8.06 -20.58
C ILE A 283 -7.07 -9.14 -21.41
N ASN A 284 -7.18 -10.34 -20.86
CA ASN A 284 -7.90 -11.44 -21.48
C ASN A 284 -9.42 -11.15 -21.52
N PRO A 285 -10.21 -11.84 -22.35
CA PRO A 285 -11.67 -11.64 -22.42
C PRO A 285 -12.41 -11.87 -21.09
N ASP A 286 -11.85 -12.68 -20.20
CA ASP A 286 -12.36 -12.93 -18.84
C ASP A 286 -11.84 -11.93 -17.80
N LEU A 287 -11.19 -10.85 -18.25
CA LEU A 287 -10.60 -9.77 -17.45
C LEU A 287 -9.37 -10.18 -16.62
N THR A 288 -8.83 -11.38 -16.84
CA THR A 288 -7.56 -11.78 -16.25
C THR A 288 -6.37 -11.18 -16.99
N GLN A 289 -5.23 -11.05 -16.31
CA GLN A 289 -4.01 -10.50 -16.85
C GLN A 289 -3.27 -11.52 -17.71
N ASN A 290 -2.71 -11.00 -18.81
CA ASN A 290 -1.60 -11.62 -19.51
C ASN A 290 -0.40 -10.66 -19.44
N LEU A 291 0.64 -11.10 -18.72
CA LEU A 291 1.85 -10.34 -18.45
C LEU A 291 3.06 -10.84 -19.25
N ASP A 292 2.87 -11.74 -20.23
CA ASP A 292 4.00 -12.29 -21.00
C ASP A 292 4.79 -11.19 -21.71
N GLY A 293 4.11 -10.14 -22.20
CA GLY A 293 4.73 -8.94 -22.78
C GLY A 293 5.40 -8.01 -21.77
N VAL A 294 5.02 -8.10 -20.48
CA VAL A 294 5.58 -7.30 -19.38
C VAL A 294 6.92 -7.87 -18.91
N TYR A 295 6.98 -9.20 -18.73
CA TYR A 295 8.15 -9.89 -18.18
C TYR A 295 9.42 -9.72 -19.01
N ASN A 296 9.26 -9.55 -20.33
CA ASN A 296 10.36 -9.48 -21.28
C ASN A 296 10.19 -8.26 -22.21
N ASN A 297 9.76 -7.14 -21.63
CA ASN A 297 9.64 -5.87 -22.32
C ASN A 297 11.03 -5.31 -22.67
N SER A 298 11.22 -4.85 -23.91
CA SER A 298 12.50 -4.32 -24.42
C SER A 298 12.73 -2.83 -24.12
N ASP A 299 11.75 -2.13 -23.54
CA ASP A 299 11.96 -0.76 -23.07
C ASP A 299 12.88 -0.76 -21.83
N PRO A 300 13.99 0.00 -21.84
CA PRO A 300 14.99 -0.03 -20.78
C PRO A 300 14.46 0.41 -19.42
N ARG A 301 13.33 1.12 -19.36
CA ARG A 301 12.75 1.65 -18.13
C ARG A 301 11.94 0.62 -17.35
N THR A 302 11.74 -0.58 -17.89
CA THR A 302 10.74 -1.52 -17.38
C THR A 302 11.27 -2.39 -16.25
N TYR A 303 10.41 -2.62 -15.25
CA TYR A 303 10.67 -3.58 -14.18
C TYR A 303 10.05 -4.95 -14.53
N PRO A 304 10.82 -6.05 -14.60
CA PRO A 304 10.33 -7.34 -15.10
C PRO A 304 9.24 -8.03 -14.27
N MET A 305 9.14 -7.76 -12.96
CA MET A 305 8.14 -8.36 -12.07
C MET A 305 7.01 -7.38 -11.74
N SER A 306 6.62 -6.58 -12.74
CA SER A 306 5.46 -5.66 -12.67
C SER A 306 4.15 -6.40 -12.87
N SER A 307 3.14 -6.05 -12.08
CA SER A 307 1.82 -6.67 -12.12
C SER A 307 0.74 -5.73 -11.59
N TYR A 308 -0.51 -6.17 -11.64
CA TYR A 308 -1.62 -5.52 -10.94
C TYR A 308 -2.46 -6.54 -10.18
N SER A 309 -3.15 -6.05 -9.14
CA SER A 309 -4.06 -6.86 -8.32
C SER A 309 -5.52 -6.67 -8.76
N TYR A 310 -6.34 -7.70 -8.56
CA TYR A 310 -7.77 -7.68 -8.79
C TYR A 310 -8.55 -7.56 -7.50
N MET A 311 -9.65 -6.84 -7.57
CA MET A 311 -10.82 -7.09 -6.75
C MET A 311 -11.76 -8.04 -7.50
N ILE A 312 -12.17 -9.10 -6.83
CA ILE A 312 -13.22 -10.02 -7.25
C ILE A 312 -14.54 -9.45 -6.74
N VAL A 313 -15.36 -8.95 -7.65
CA VAL A 313 -16.64 -8.32 -7.32
C VAL A 313 -17.81 -9.20 -7.74
N PRO A 314 -18.89 -9.29 -6.97
CA PRO A 314 -20.12 -9.97 -7.40
C PRO A 314 -20.82 -9.19 -8.52
N THR A 315 -21.33 -9.90 -9.52
CA THR A 315 -22.16 -9.32 -10.60
C THR A 315 -23.64 -9.66 -10.44
N VAL A 316 -23.97 -10.40 -9.39
CA VAL A 316 -25.33 -10.77 -9.00
C VAL A 316 -25.47 -10.63 -7.50
N THR A 317 -26.67 -10.34 -7.02
CA THR A 317 -26.96 -10.39 -5.58
C THR A 317 -26.92 -11.83 -5.07
N ASN A 318 -26.55 -12.01 -3.82
CA ASN A 318 -26.56 -13.32 -3.16
C ASN A 318 -26.96 -13.17 -1.67
N LYS A 319 -26.76 -14.22 -0.88
CA LYS A 319 -27.11 -14.25 0.54
C LYS A 319 -26.45 -13.14 1.36
N VAL A 320 -25.23 -12.74 1.03
CA VAL A 320 -24.46 -11.73 1.78
C VAL A 320 -24.32 -10.41 1.05
N PHE A 321 -24.45 -10.41 -0.28
CA PHE A 321 -24.26 -9.24 -1.14
C PHE A 321 -25.59 -8.74 -1.71
N THR A 322 -26.03 -7.57 -1.24
CA THR A 322 -27.26 -6.89 -1.67
C THR A 322 -26.95 -5.73 -2.63
N ALA A 323 -27.97 -5.17 -3.28
CA ALA A 323 -27.81 -3.97 -4.10
C ALA A 323 -27.27 -2.76 -3.30
N GLU A 324 -27.64 -2.63 -2.02
CA GLU A 324 -27.12 -1.57 -1.13
C GLU A 324 -25.61 -1.73 -0.88
N LYS A 325 -25.15 -2.97 -0.67
CA LYS A 325 -23.72 -3.25 -0.57
C LYS A 325 -22.99 -3.04 -1.89
N GLY A 326 -23.63 -3.38 -3.01
CA GLY A 326 -23.05 -3.11 -4.32
C GLY A 326 -22.99 -1.63 -4.68
N LYS A 327 -23.89 -0.80 -4.15
CA LYS A 327 -23.76 0.67 -4.16
C LYS A 327 -22.48 1.11 -3.42
N THR A 328 -22.30 0.67 -2.17
CA THR A 328 -21.07 0.97 -1.40
C THR A 328 -19.80 0.47 -2.10
N LEU A 329 -19.82 -0.77 -2.59
CA LEU A 329 -18.68 -1.38 -3.27
C LEU A 329 -18.33 -0.62 -4.55
N SER A 330 -19.33 -0.24 -5.35
CA SER A 330 -19.12 0.52 -6.59
C SER A 330 -18.54 1.90 -6.31
N ARG A 331 -19.00 2.59 -5.25
CA ARG A 331 -18.44 3.88 -4.84
C ARG A 331 -16.99 3.75 -4.38
N PHE A 332 -16.68 2.72 -3.59
CA PHE A 332 -15.30 2.45 -3.17
C PHE A 332 -14.41 2.07 -4.35
N ALA A 333 -14.92 1.26 -5.27
CA ALA A 333 -14.23 0.86 -6.49
C ALA A 333 -13.94 2.03 -7.43
N ASN A 334 -14.90 2.94 -7.61
CA ASN A 334 -14.70 4.19 -8.33
C ASN A 334 -13.58 5.03 -7.68
N TYR A 335 -13.61 5.18 -6.34
CA TYR A 335 -12.53 5.85 -5.61
C TYR A 335 -11.16 5.20 -5.84
N MET A 336 -11.08 3.87 -5.81
CA MET A 336 -9.83 3.16 -6.07
C MET A 336 -9.33 3.43 -7.48
N LEU A 337 -10.18 3.40 -8.50
CA LEU A 337 -9.82 3.62 -9.90
C LEU A 337 -9.39 5.07 -10.21
N CYS A 338 -9.86 6.02 -9.41
CA CYS A 338 -9.60 7.44 -9.57
C CYS A 338 -8.80 8.00 -8.40
N GLU A 339 -9.44 8.62 -7.41
CA GLU A 339 -8.79 9.43 -6.38
C GLU A 339 -7.70 8.70 -5.60
N GLY A 340 -7.88 7.39 -5.37
CA GLY A 340 -6.91 6.54 -4.69
C GLY A 340 -5.57 6.44 -5.42
N GLN A 341 -5.57 6.55 -6.75
CA GLN A 341 -4.38 6.42 -7.60
C GLN A 341 -3.37 7.55 -7.36
N GLN A 342 -3.81 8.71 -6.87
CA GLN A 342 -2.92 9.82 -6.53
C GLN A 342 -1.91 9.48 -5.43
N GLN A 343 -2.28 8.56 -4.53
CA GLN A 343 -1.42 8.16 -3.41
C GLN A 343 -0.56 6.94 -3.73
N ALA A 344 -0.75 6.29 -4.88
CA ALA A 344 -0.09 5.01 -5.20
C ALA A 344 1.43 5.12 -5.10
N ALA A 345 2.04 6.13 -5.73
CA ALA A 345 3.50 6.31 -5.70
C ALA A 345 4.06 6.46 -4.28
N ALA A 346 3.41 7.30 -3.45
CA ALA A 346 3.83 7.51 -2.06
C ALA A 346 3.66 6.27 -1.19
N LEU A 347 2.74 5.37 -1.56
CA LEU A 347 2.49 4.10 -0.90
C LEU A 347 3.39 2.98 -1.43
N GLY A 348 4.28 3.23 -2.39
CA GLY A 348 5.13 2.19 -3.00
C GLY A 348 4.45 1.39 -4.12
N TYR A 349 3.33 1.88 -4.64
CA TYR A 349 2.59 1.28 -5.76
C TYR A 349 2.71 2.13 -7.03
N SER A 350 2.28 1.56 -8.15
CA SER A 350 2.08 2.30 -9.39
C SER A 350 0.61 2.64 -9.58
N PRO A 351 0.30 3.89 -9.99
CA PRO A 351 -1.00 4.21 -10.52
C PRO A 351 -1.36 3.31 -11.71
N LEU A 352 -2.63 2.93 -11.83
CA LEU A 352 -3.15 2.14 -12.96
C LEU A 352 -3.17 2.99 -14.24
N PRO A 353 -2.63 2.49 -15.37
CA PRO A 353 -2.80 3.12 -16.68
C PRO A 353 -4.27 3.14 -17.12
N MET A 354 -4.61 4.07 -18.03
CA MET A 354 -5.98 4.34 -18.45
C MET A 354 -6.72 3.11 -19.01
N ASN A 355 -6.03 2.20 -19.72
CA ASN A 355 -6.62 0.95 -20.21
C ASN A 355 -7.11 0.04 -19.07
N LEU A 356 -6.36 -0.06 -17.97
CA LEU A 356 -6.76 -0.84 -16.80
C LEU A 356 -7.87 -0.13 -16.02
N VAL A 357 -7.85 1.21 -15.96
CA VAL A 357 -8.95 1.99 -15.36
C VAL A 357 -10.24 1.84 -16.16
N GLN A 358 -10.16 1.84 -17.49
CA GLN A 358 -11.29 1.57 -18.39
C GLN A 358 -11.88 0.19 -18.15
N ALA A 359 -11.03 -0.85 -18.12
CA ALA A 359 -11.49 -2.20 -17.82
C ALA A 359 -12.17 -2.30 -16.45
N GLY A 360 -11.60 -1.65 -15.42
CA GLY A 360 -12.23 -1.58 -14.10
C GLY A 360 -13.56 -0.84 -14.11
N SER A 361 -13.64 0.29 -14.83
CA SER A 361 -14.89 1.06 -14.98
C SER A 361 -15.98 0.28 -15.72
N ASP A 362 -15.62 -0.59 -16.66
CA ASP A 362 -16.59 -1.43 -17.35
C ASP A 362 -17.15 -2.51 -16.42
N VAL A 363 -16.34 -3.03 -15.50
CA VAL A 363 -16.79 -3.95 -14.45
C VAL A 363 -17.80 -3.29 -13.50
N LEU A 364 -17.62 -2.00 -13.15
CA LEU A 364 -18.56 -1.29 -12.27
C LEU A 364 -20.02 -1.37 -12.76
N LYS A 365 -20.24 -1.39 -14.09
CA LYS A 365 -21.58 -1.49 -14.70
C LYS A 365 -22.29 -2.80 -14.38
N SER A 366 -21.53 -3.84 -14.04
CA SER A 366 -22.04 -5.18 -13.75
C SER A 366 -22.34 -5.41 -12.26
N ILE A 367 -21.95 -4.48 -11.37
CA ILE A 367 -22.19 -4.61 -9.94
C ILE A 367 -23.65 -4.22 -9.63
N PRO A 368 -24.44 -5.10 -9.00
CA PRO A 368 -25.80 -4.78 -8.55
C PRO A 368 -25.84 -3.51 -7.69
N GLY A 369 -26.71 -2.55 -8.03
CA GLY A 369 -26.81 -1.30 -7.28
C GLY A 369 -25.71 -0.27 -7.54
N THR A 370 -24.92 -0.46 -8.61
CA THR A 370 -23.89 0.50 -9.05
C THR A 370 -24.45 1.91 -9.27
N GLU A 371 -23.65 2.93 -8.94
CA GLU A 371 -23.95 4.35 -9.15
C GLU A 371 -23.57 4.83 -10.56
N GLY A 372 -23.01 3.95 -11.39
CA GLY A 372 -22.57 4.25 -12.76
C GLY A 372 -21.06 4.06 -12.98
N PRO A 373 -20.58 4.24 -14.22
CA PRO A 373 -19.17 4.10 -14.56
C PRO A 373 -18.33 5.27 -14.02
N VAL A 374 -17.01 5.16 -14.15
CA VAL A 374 -16.07 6.26 -13.90
C VAL A 374 -16.32 7.39 -14.91
N ASP A 375 -16.41 8.63 -14.42
CA ASP A 375 -16.28 9.83 -15.26
C ASP A 375 -14.80 10.16 -15.44
N PHE A 376 -14.24 9.78 -16.59
CA PHE A 376 -12.83 10.01 -16.92
C PHE A 376 -12.43 11.49 -16.97
N ASN A 377 -13.38 12.41 -17.11
CA ASN A 377 -13.08 13.85 -17.07
C ASN A 377 -12.92 14.38 -15.64
N GLN A 378 -13.43 13.65 -14.64
CA GLN A 378 -13.34 13.98 -13.22
C GLN A 378 -12.43 13.01 -12.44
N CYS A 379 -11.94 11.96 -13.11
CA CYS A 379 -11.10 10.94 -12.52
C CYS A 379 -9.69 11.47 -12.25
N ASN A 380 -9.35 11.64 -10.97
CA ASN A 380 -8.03 12.10 -10.56
C ASN A 380 -7.02 10.95 -10.56
N ASN A 381 -6.47 10.61 -11.74
CA ASN A 381 -5.42 9.61 -11.88
C ASN A 381 -4.19 10.23 -12.57
N PRO A 382 -2.96 10.08 -12.02
CA PRO A 382 -1.77 10.72 -12.58
C PRO A 382 -1.29 10.13 -13.93
N THR A 383 -1.87 9.02 -14.42
CA THR A 383 -1.46 8.39 -15.70
C THR A 383 -2.16 8.94 -16.93
N PHE A 384 -3.26 9.68 -16.76
CA PHE A 384 -4.01 10.28 -17.87
C PHE A 384 -4.68 11.59 -17.43
N LYS A 385 -5.06 12.41 -18.40
CA LYS A 385 -5.83 13.64 -18.17
C LYS A 385 -7.13 13.59 -18.98
N PRO A 386 -8.11 14.48 -18.69
CA PRO A 386 -9.34 14.57 -19.48
C PRO A 386 -9.03 14.69 -20.98
N GLY A 387 -9.69 13.85 -21.79
CA GLY A 387 -9.51 13.80 -23.24
C GLY A 387 -8.38 12.89 -23.75
N ASP A 388 -7.61 12.24 -22.88
CA ASP A 388 -6.64 11.21 -23.29
C ASP A 388 -7.32 9.94 -23.83
N SER A 389 -6.54 9.08 -24.48
CA SER A 389 -6.98 7.75 -24.94
C SER A 389 -6.25 6.65 -24.18
N PRO A 390 -6.76 5.41 -24.13
CA PRO A 390 -6.08 4.27 -23.50
C PRO A 390 -4.67 3.97 -24.01
N ASN A 391 -4.32 4.46 -25.21
CA ASN A 391 -2.99 4.32 -25.80
C ASN A 391 -2.00 5.38 -25.30
N ASN A 392 -2.47 6.39 -24.58
CA ASN A 392 -1.64 7.46 -24.01
C ASN A 392 -1.43 7.19 -22.50
N ASN A 393 -0.17 7.17 -22.07
CA ASN A 393 0.18 7.06 -20.66
C ASN A 393 1.17 8.18 -20.31
N GLN A 394 0.69 9.16 -19.56
CA GLN A 394 1.45 10.36 -19.18
C GLN A 394 2.70 10.00 -18.37
N LEU A 395 2.58 9.04 -17.43
CA LEU A 395 3.72 8.60 -16.62
C LEU A 395 4.77 7.89 -17.46
N ALA A 396 4.36 7.09 -18.45
CA ALA A 396 5.29 6.44 -19.36
C ALA A 396 5.96 7.43 -20.32
N ALA A 397 5.27 8.51 -20.71
CA ALA A 397 5.87 9.58 -21.52
C ALA A 397 6.95 10.35 -20.75
N SER A 398 6.77 10.56 -19.44
CA SER A 398 7.73 11.28 -18.58
C SER A 398 8.70 10.39 -17.80
N ALA A 399 8.60 9.06 -17.92
CA ALA A 399 9.44 8.13 -17.17
C ALA A 399 10.92 8.28 -17.58
N PRO A 400 11.83 8.54 -16.62
CA PRO A 400 13.25 8.71 -16.92
C PRO A 400 13.85 7.39 -17.40
N ASN A 401 14.86 7.48 -18.28
CA ASN A 401 15.71 6.33 -18.57
C ASN A 401 16.46 5.89 -17.30
N PRO A 402 16.75 4.59 -17.11
CA PRO A 402 17.64 4.16 -16.05
C PRO A 402 19.02 4.82 -16.21
N ALA A 403 19.73 4.97 -15.10
CA ALA A 403 21.08 5.53 -15.12
C ALA A 403 22.03 4.65 -15.95
N ASP A 404 23.01 5.26 -16.64
CA ASP A 404 23.99 4.53 -17.44
C ASP A 404 24.80 3.53 -16.60
N CYS A 405 25.06 3.87 -15.33
CA CYS A 405 25.73 2.96 -14.40
C CYS A 405 24.89 1.71 -14.06
N ASP A 406 23.57 1.71 -14.29
CA ASP A 406 22.68 0.54 -14.12
C ASP A 406 22.60 -0.33 -15.38
N LYS A 407 23.28 0.03 -16.46
CA LYS A 407 23.48 -0.88 -17.59
C LYS A 407 24.37 -2.04 -17.19
N GLN A 408 24.04 -3.25 -17.65
CA GLN A 408 24.85 -4.44 -17.42
C GLN A 408 26.28 -4.23 -17.90
N GLY A 409 27.23 -4.45 -17.00
CA GLY A 409 28.63 -4.15 -17.25
C GLY A 409 29.41 -3.95 -15.94
N PRO A 410 30.65 -3.44 -16.05
CA PRO A 410 31.57 -3.32 -14.91
C PRO A 410 31.21 -2.16 -13.96
N THR A 411 30.37 -1.23 -14.39
CA THR A 411 30.01 -0.04 -13.62
C THR A 411 28.77 -0.31 -12.77
N GLN A 412 28.75 0.21 -11.54
CA GLN A 412 27.61 0.06 -10.64
C GLN A 412 27.26 1.36 -9.93
N CYS A 413 26.00 1.76 -10.03
CA CYS A 413 25.42 2.88 -9.30
C CYS A 413 25.48 2.59 -7.80
N VAL A 414 25.74 3.61 -6.98
CA VAL A 414 25.96 3.47 -5.52
C VAL A 414 24.74 3.84 -4.71
N GLU A 415 23.77 4.49 -5.33
CA GLU A 415 22.52 4.94 -4.75
C GLU A 415 21.75 3.75 -4.16
N GLY A 416 21.22 3.96 -2.95
CA GLY A 416 20.38 2.99 -2.30
C GLY A 416 19.03 2.84 -3.00
N THR A 417 18.35 1.75 -2.66
CA THR A 417 17.10 1.31 -3.30
C THR A 417 15.99 1.18 -2.27
N GLY A 418 14.73 1.15 -2.71
CA GLY A 418 13.61 0.87 -1.83
C GLY A 418 13.52 1.80 -0.62
N GLY A 419 13.29 1.22 0.55
CA GLY A 419 13.22 1.96 1.81
C GLY A 419 14.57 2.41 2.36
N ALA A 420 15.69 2.07 1.70
CA ALA A 420 17.04 2.39 2.16
C ALA A 420 17.79 3.24 1.11
N PRO A 421 17.52 4.56 1.05
CA PRO A 421 18.06 5.44 0.01
C PRO A 421 19.55 5.74 0.18
N ASP A 422 20.12 5.48 1.37
CA ASP A 422 21.52 5.73 1.66
C ASP A 422 22.44 4.89 0.76
N SER A 423 23.52 5.49 0.26
CA SER A 423 24.45 4.84 -0.66
C SER A 423 25.27 3.73 0.02
N THR A 424 25.49 2.62 -0.68
CA THR A 424 26.49 1.63 -0.27
C THR A 424 27.89 2.22 -0.44
N PRO A 425 28.74 2.24 0.60
CA PRO A 425 30.14 2.65 0.42
C PRO A 425 30.85 1.68 -0.51
N ALA A 426 31.61 2.19 -1.49
CA ALA A 426 32.42 1.35 -2.37
C ALA A 426 33.41 0.52 -1.52
N THR A 427 33.32 -0.81 -1.60
CA THR A 427 34.18 -1.73 -0.84
C THR A 427 35.28 -2.36 -1.70
N GLY A 428 35.25 -2.16 -3.02
CA GLY A 428 36.30 -2.60 -3.94
C GLY A 428 37.42 -1.57 -4.11
N SER A 429 38.68 -2.03 -4.13
CA SER A 429 39.87 -1.23 -4.43
C SER A 429 40.03 -0.84 -5.91
N GLY A 430 39.00 -1.07 -6.74
CA GLY A 430 38.97 -0.64 -8.13
C GLY A 430 38.57 0.83 -8.23
N GLY A 431 39.54 1.73 -8.30
CA GLY A 431 39.31 3.15 -8.47
C GLY A 431 38.53 3.45 -9.76
N VAL A 432 37.31 3.97 -9.60
CA VAL A 432 36.68 4.87 -10.56
C VAL A 432 36.15 6.05 -9.77
N SER A 433 36.84 7.18 -9.91
CA SER A 433 36.44 8.47 -9.36
C SER A 433 35.23 8.98 -10.16
N SER A 434 34.05 8.99 -9.54
CA SER A 434 32.93 9.79 -10.04
C SER A 434 33.16 11.26 -9.64
N GLY A 435 33.51 12.08 -10.62
CA GLY A 435 33.49 13.53 -10.48
C GLY A 435 32.05 14.00 -10.28
N ALA A 436 31.69 14.32 -9.04
CA ALA A 436 30.44 14.97 -8.72
C ALA A 436 30.52 16.45 -9.13
N GLY A 437 29.85 16.80 -10.22
CA GLY A 437 29.46 18.17 -10.51
C GLY A 437 28.21 18.53 -9.72
N SER A 438 28.37 18.92 -8.46
CA SER A 438 27.28 19.54 -7.68
C SER A 438 27.46 21.06 -7.69
N SER A 439 26.56 21.74 -8.40
CA SER A 439 26.36 23.18 -8.26
C SER A 439 25.75 23.45 -6.89
N ALA A 440 26.58 23.91 -5.95
CA ALA A 440 26.17 24.36 -4.64
C ALA A 440 25.48 25.73 -4.71
N ALA A 441 24.25 25.81 -4.21
CA ALA A 441 23.65 27.06 -3.76
C ALA A 441 23.99 27.26 -2.27
N ALA A 442 24.62 28.40 -1.99
CA ALA A 442 25.19 28.76 -0.70
C ALA A 442 24.13 29.16 0.34
N ALA A 443 24.36 28.77 1.60
CA ALA A 443 23.92 29.53 2.77
C ALA A 443 24.89 29.31 3.93
N ALA A 444 25.36 30.43 4.48
CA ALA A 444 26.51 30.59 5.36
C ALA A 444 26.33 30.02 6.78
N ALA A 445 27.44 29.53 7.33
CA ALA A 445 27.62 29.25 8.75
C ALA A 445 28.39 30.38 9.45
N ALA A 446 27.97 30.70 10.68
CA ALA A 446 28.75 31.35 11.73
C ALA A 446 28.24 30.74 13.05
N GLY A 447 29.01 30.32 14.05
CA GLY A 447 30.45 30.29 14.32
C GLY A 447 30.65 29.89 15.79
N GLY A 448 31.84 29.35 16.13
CA GLY A 448 32.35 29.13 17.49
C GLY A 448 31.85 27.84 18.19
N GLY A 449 32.65 26.92 18.73
CA GLY A 449 34.06 26.93 19.11
C GLY A 449 34.22 27.03 20.63
N ALA A 450 34.40 25.91 21.34
CA ALA A 450 35.33 25.74 22.48
C ALA A 450 35.16 24.37 23.18
N ALA A 451 36.29 23.79 23.55
CA ALA A 451 36.48 22.55 24.30
C ALA A 451 36.53 22.79 25.82
N GLY A 452 36.40 21.73 26.63
CA GLY A 452 36.82 21.77 28.04
C GLY A 452 36.31 20.69 28.98
N ALA A 453 37.06 19.57 29.06
CA ALA A 453 37.48 18.80 30.23
C ALA A 453 36.52 18.29 31.34
N ALA A 454 36.81 17.03 31.68
CA ALA A 454 36.44 16.17 32.80
C ALA A 454 36.44 16.77 34.23
N GLY A 455 35.61 16.16 35.09
CA GLY A 455 35.72 16.22 36.56
C GLY A 455 34.71 15.26 37.22
N ALA A 456 35.20 14.27 37.96
CA ALA A 456 34.44 13.21 38.58
C ALA A 456 34.09 13.48 40.06
N ALA A 457 33.04 12.79 40.52
CA ALA A 457 32.88 12.08 41.80
C ALA A 457 31.88 12.60 42.87
N ALA A 458 31.23 11.57 43.46
CA ALA A 458 30.41 11.46 44.68
C ALA A 458 28.97 11.99 44.61
N GLY A 459 27.91 11.25 44.97
CA GLY A 459 27.77 9.93 45.61
C GLY A 459 26.64 9.99 46.65
N SER A 460 25.56 9.24 46.43
CA SER A 460 24.63 8.82 47.50
C SER A 460 23.74 7.68 46.99
N ALA A 461 23.84 6.53 47.65
CA ALA A 461 23.02 5.34 47.47
C ALA A 461 21.60 5.56 48.04
N ASP A 462 20.57 4.95 47.43
CA ASP A 462 19.86 3.85 48.09
C ASP A 462 18.86 3.11 47.18
N ALA A 463 18.56 1.88 47.61
CA ALA A 463 17.44 0.99 47.26
C ALA A 463 17.53 0.11 45.98
N ALA A 464 17.77 -1.17 46.25
CA ALA A 464 17.70 -2.31 45.35
C ALA A 464 16.27 -2.62 44.83
N ALA A 465 16.17 -2.94 43.54
CA ALA A 465 15.07 -3.70 42.95
C ALA A 465 15.67 -4.72 41.96
N GLY A 466 15.28 -5.99 42.12
CA GLY A 466 15.88 -7.14 41.45
C GLY A 466 15.72 -7.13 39.93
N ASP A 467 16.73 -7.69 39.28
CA ASP A 467 16.86 -7.94 37.85
C ASP A 467 15.71 -8.82 37.33
N ALA A 468 14.84 -8.24 36.50
CA ALA A 468 13.93 -9.00 35.65
C ALA A 468 14.62 -9.16 34.29
N GLY A 469 15.22 -10.33 34.09
CA GLY A 469 15.97 -10.66 32.87
C GLY A 469 15.15 -10.45 31.58
N ALA A 470 15.86 -10.12 30.50
CA ALA A 470 15.31 -9.92 29.17
C ALA A 470 14.50 -11.15 28.68
N PRO A 471 13.40 -10.94 27.92
CA PRO A 471 12.55 -12.02 27.46
C PRO A 471 13.30 -12.96 26.52
N VAL A 472 13.25 -14.26 26.82
CA VAL A 472 13.85 -15.32 26.00
C VAL A 472 12.74 -15.98 25.19
N TYR A 473 12.91 -16.03 23.87
CA TYR A 473 11.99 -16.68 22.94
C TYR A 473 12.63 -17.95 22.36
N ASP A 474 11.81 -18.98 22.13
CA ASP A 474 12.27 -20.20 21.48
C ASP A 474 12.36 -20.04 19.94
N ALA A 475 12.83 -21.09 19.27
CA ALA A 475 12.99 -21.16 17.82
C ALA A 475 11.67 -21.01 17.03
N ASN A 476 10.51 -21.04 17.71
CA ASN A 476 9.18 -20.86 17.14
C ASN A 476 8.55 -19.50 17.54
N GLY A 477 9.29 -18.66 18.27
CA GLY A 477 8.83 -17.33 18.69
C GLY A 477 7.92 -17.32 19.90
N GLN A 478 7.80 -18.42 20.66
CA GLN A 478 7.07 -18.43 21.93
C GLN A 478 7.96 -17.96 23.08
N LEU A 479 7.39 -17.16 23.98
CA LEU A 479 8.08 -16.65 25.18
C LEU A 479 8.33 -17.81 26.17
N VAL A 480 9.59 -18.10 26.44
CA VAL A 480 10.03 -19.21 27.31
C VAL A 480 10.22 -18.71 28.75
N SER A 481 10.70 -17.49 28.94
CA SER A 481 10.82 -16.85 30.26
C SER A 481 10.92 -15.32 30.16
N GLY A 482 10.38 -14.64 31.17
CA GLY A 482 10.19 -13.18 31.24
C GLY A 482 8.73 -12.84 31.59
N GLY A 483 8.49 -12.07 32.66
CA GLY A 483 7.14 -11.86 33.22
C GLY A 483 6.19 -11.18 32.23
N GLY A 484 5.24 -11.95 31.69
CA GLY A 484 4.20 -11.46 30.79
C GLY A 484 3.06 -10.78 31.53
N GLY A 485 2.95 -9.46 31.40
CA GLY A 485 1.71 -8.71 31.60
C GLY A 485 1.12 -8.37 30.23
N SER A 486 0.00 -8.99 29.86
CA SER A 486 -0.74 -8.68 28.64
C SER A 486 -1.36 -7.28 28.71
N ALA A 487 -0.85 -6.35 27.89
CA ALA A 487 -1.62 -5.32 27.21
C ALA A 487 -0.76 -4.77 26.06
N ASN A 488 -1.32 -4.75 24.85
CA ASN A 488 -0.73 -4.10 23.67
C ASN A 488 -0.33 -2.66 23.99
N ALA A 489 0.97 -2.40 24.09
CA ALA A 489 1.51 -1.04 24.07
C ALA A 489 2.60 -1.00 23.01
N ALA A 490 2.20 -0.51 21.82
CA ALA A 490 3.15 -0.02 20.84
C ALA A 490 4.02 1.04 21.54
N VAL A 491 5.33 0.78 21.61
CA VAL A 491 6.30 1.75 22.13
C VAL A 491 6.43 2.84 21.07
N SER A 492 5.56 3.83 21.15
CA SER A 492 5.64 5.05 20.37
C SER A 492 6.55 6.02 21.12
N SER A 493 7.62 6.47 20.48
CA SER A 493 8.30 7.69 20.89
C SER A 493 7.33 8.86 20.64
N PRO A 494 7.04 9.72 21.64
CA PRO A 494 6.17 10.86 21.41
C PRO A 494 6.89 11.88 20.54
N PHE A 495 6.42 12.05 19.30
CA PHE A 495 6.69 13.24 18.52
C PHE A 495 5.71 14.33 18.97
N THR A 496 6.23 15.48 19.37
CA THR A 496 5.42 16.68 19.59
C THR A 496 5.02 17.23 18.21
N LEU A 497 3.74 17.06 17.84
CA LEU A 497 3.18 17.80 16.72
C LEU A 497 3.10 19.28 17.10
N ALA A 498 3.43 20.16 16.15
CA ALA A 498 3.06 21.57 16.29
C ALA A 498 1.55 21.66 16.52
N GLU A 499 1.12 22.47 17.50
CA GLU A 499 -0.29 22.68 17.80
C GLU A 499 -1.00 23.19 16.54
N ASP A 500 -1.81 22.32 15.91
CA ASP A 500 -2.68 22.74 14.82
C ASP A 500 -3.74 23.71 15.37
N PRO A 501 -3.94 24.88 14.74
CA PRO A 501 -5.04 25.76 15.12
C PRO A 501 -6.36 25.03 14.91
N TRP A 502 -7.32 25.29 15.80
CA TRP A 502 -8.61 24.61 15.86
C TRP A 502 -9.26 24.49 14.47
N GLY A 503 -9.56 23.25 14.10
CA GLY A 503 -10.27 22.94 12.87
C GLY A 503 -11.70 23.44 12.89
N LEU A 504 -12.32 23.50 11.70
CA LEU A 504 -13.71 23.92 11.51
C LEU A 504 -14.70 23.25 12.49
N PRO A 505 -14.59 21.94 12.81
CA PRO A 505 -15.50 21.30 13.77
C PRO A 505 -15.38 21.84 15.19
N GLN A 506 -14.16 22.12 15.68
CA GLN A 506 -13.96 22.68 17.02
C GLN A 506 -14.45 24.14 17.10
N ASN A 507 -14.24 24.93 16.05
CA ASN A 507 -14.78 26.29 15.95
C ASN A 507 -16.31 26.29 15.95
N LEU A 508 -16.94 25.36 15.24
CA LEU A 508 -18.40 25.21 15.23
C LEU A 508 -18.95 24.78 16.60
N MET A 509 -18.28 23.85 17.30
CA MET A 509 -18.69 23.48 18.66
C MET A 509 -18.57 24.64 19.65
N LEU A 510 -17.54 25.48 19.52
CA LEU A 510 -17.38 26.63 20.41
C LEU A 510 -18.41 27.73 20.11
N VAL A 511 -18.73 27.96 18.84
CA VAL A 511 -19.85 28.86 18.47
C VAL A 511 -21.18 28.33 19.03
N ALA A 512 -21.44 27.02 18.92
CA ALA A 512 -22.64 26.42 19.47
C ALA A 512 -22.72 26.57 21.00
N ALA A 513 -21.61 26.34 21.72
CA ALA A 513 -21.54 26.52 23.16
C ALA A 513 -21.79 27.98 23.56
N LEU A 514 -21.20 28.94 22.85
CA LEU A 514 -21.41 30.37 23.08
C LEU A 514 -22.88 30.79 22.83
N LEU A 515 -23.52 30.23 21.81
CA LEU A 515 -24.94 30.51 21.53
C LEU A 515 -25.86 29.96 22.64
N VAL A 516 -25.57 28.79 23.20
CA VAL A 516 -26.31 28.23 24.34
C VAL A 516 -26.13 29.11 25.58
N VAL A 517 -24.90 29.52 25.88
CA VAL A 517 -24.61 30.43 27.01
C VAL A 517 -25.31 31.77 26.83
N ALA A 518 -25.30 32.33 25.61
CA ALA A 518 -26.00 33.57 25.28
C ALA A 518 -27.52 33.43 25.47
N ALA A 519 -28.11 32.31 25.03
CA ALA A 519 -29.55 32.05 25.20
C ALA A 519 -29.97 31.96 26.68
N ILE A 520 -29.08 31.49 27.57
CA ILE A 520 -29.33 31.41 29.01
C ILE A 520 -29.16 32.77 29.69
N LEU A 521 -28.11 33.54 29.33
CA LEU A 521 -27.73 34.74 30.06
C LEU A 521 -28.44 36.02 29.57
N ILE A 522 -28.82 36.10 28.30
CA ILE A 522 -29.45 37.30 27.74
C ILE A 522 -30.84 37.60 28.36
N PRO A 523 -31.76 36.62 28.52
CA PRO A 523 -33.09 36.89 29.07
C PRO A 523 -33.10 37.55 30.47
N PRO A 524 -32.33 37.10 31.47
CA PRO A 524 -32.31 37.73 32.79
C PRO A 524 -31.61 39.10 32.82
N VAL A 525 -30.67 39.37 31.90
CA VAL A 525 -29.98 40.67 31.81
C VAL A 525 -30.86 41.72 31.13
N VAL A 526 -31.60 41.33 30.10
CA VAL A 526 -32.57 42.20 29.43
C VAL A 526 -33.76 42.51 30.35
N SER A 527 -34.26 41.54 31.13
CA SER A 527 -35.37 41.76 32.07
C SER A 527 -35.02 42.74 33.20
N ARG A 528 -33.77 42.70 33.71
CA ARG A 528 -33.27 43.65 34.72
C ARG A 528 -33.11 45.08 34.19
N ARG A 529 -32.77 45.26 32.90
CA ARG A 529 -32.68 46.60 32.28
C ARG A 529 -34.03 47.22 31.97
N SER A 530 -35.07 46.42 31.67
CA SER A 530 -36.44 46.93 31.52
C SER A 530 -37.10 47.34 32.84
N GLY A 531 -36.73 46.73 33.97
CA GLY A 531 -37.26 47.09 35.30
C GLY A 531 -36.71 48.39 35.89
N ALA A 532 -35.53 48.85 35.45
CA ALA A 532 -34.89 50.06 35.97
C ALA A 532 -35.44 51.37 35.36
N ARG A 533 -36.29 51.29 34.32
CA ARG A 533 -36.86 52.48 33.65
C ARG A 533 -38.25 52.89 34.17
N THR A 534 -38.86 52.10 35.06
CA THR A 534 -40.19 52.37 35.62
C THR A 534 -40.19 53.07 36.99
N ASN A 535 -39.02 53.33 37.60
CA ASN A 535 -38.89 54.08 38.87
C ASN A 535 -38.26 55.47 38.70
N ARG A 536 -38.81 56.27 37.78
CA ARG A 536 -38.72 57.75 37.82
C ARG A 536 -40.06 58.33 37.41
N ARG A 537 -41.00 58.38 38.36
CA ARG A 537 -42.02 59.41 38.47
C ARG A 537 -42.33 59.63 39.94
#